data_AF-A0A1V2ISN1-F1
#
_entry.id   AF-A0A1V2ISN1-F1
#
_cell.length_a   1.000
_cell.length_b   1.000
_cell.length_c   1.000
_cell.angle_alpha   90.00
_cell.angle_beta   90.00
_cell.angle_gamma   90.00
#
_symmetry.space_group_name_H-M   'P 1'
#
loop_
_entity.id
_entity.type
_entity.pdbx_description
1 polymer ?
#
loop_
_entity_poly.entity_id
_entity_poly.type
_entity_poly.pdbx_seq_one_letter_code
_entity_poly.pdbx_strand_id
1 'polypeptide(L)'
;MSGYGITTIVVEAGEHSGARIQARMAVHHGRSVILTDLVVDSTEWGGELVGRPDVYVASSIAEVRAVVEKLAERPSQLEAVLSQITV
;
A
#
# COMPACT_ATOMS: atom_id res chain seq x y z
N MET A 1 -12.51 1.85 -5.42
CA MET A 1 -12.14 0.70 -6.28
C MET A 1 -10.66 0.38 -6.07
N SER A 2 -10.34 -0.55 -5.17
CA SER A 2 -8.98 -1.09 -4.97
C SER A 2 -8.84 -2.53 -5.52
N GLY A 3 -9.88 -3.05 -6.16
CA GLY A 3 -9.97 -4.46 -6.57
C GLY A 3 -9.15 -4.84 -7.81
N TYR A 4 -8.89 -3.88 -8.71
CA TYR A 4 -8.27 -4.14 -10.02
C TYR A 4 -6.77 -3.77 -10.10
N GLY A 5 -6.27 -2.94 -9.18
CA GLY A 5 -4.86 -2.55 -9.13
C GLY A 5 -4.06 -3.45 -8.18
N ILE A 6 -2.75 -3.54 -8.42
CA ILE A 6 -1.80 -4.24 -7.52
C ILE A 6 -1.62 -3.51 -6.17
N THR A 7 -1.89 -2.19 -6.13
CA THR A 7 -1.81 -1.37 -4.92
C THR A 7 -2.64 -0.09 -5.09
N THR A 8 -3.00 0.57 -3.98
CA THR A 8 -3.61 1.91 -3.97
C THR A 8 -2.57 2.94 -3.53
N ILE A 9 -2.42 4.04 -4.25
CA ILE A 9 -1.50 5.14 -3.89
C ILE A 9 -2.34 6.37 -3.53
N VAL A 10 -2.19 6.88 -2.30
CA VAL A 10 -2.81 8.14 -1.89
C VAL A 10 -1.73 9.22 -1.90
N VAL A 11 -1.80 10.08 -2.92
CA VAL A 11 -0.81 11.16 -3.13
C VAL A 11 -1.13 12.39 -2.28
N GLU A 12 -2.42 12.71 -2.15
CA GLU A 12 -2.92 13.85 -1.39
C GLU A 12 -4.33 13.52 -0.85
N ALA A 13 -4.59 13.87 0.41
CA ALA A 13 -5.89 13.77 1.03
C ALA A 13 -5.89 14.55 2.36
N GLY A 14 -6.98 15.25 2.66
CA GLY A 14 -7.23 15.81 3.99
C GLY A 14 -8.03 14.88 4.91
N GLU A 15 -8.25 15.30 6.15
CA GLU A 15 -8.91 14.52 7.22
C GLU A 15 -10.32 13.99 6.84
N HIS A 16 -11.05 14.75 6.03
CA HIS A 16 -12.40 14.43 5.57
C HIS A 16 -12.47 13.93 4.12
N SER A 17 -11.33 13.64 3.50
CA SER A 17 -11.29 13.14 2.12
C SER A 17 -11.94 11.75 2.01
N GLY A 18 -12.69 11.50 0.93
CA GLY A 18 -13.19 10.16 0.62
C GLY A 18 -12.08 9.12 0.40
N ALA A 19 -10.85 9.56 0.07
CA ALA A 19 -9.68 8.69 -0.05
C ALA A 19 -9.37 7.94 1.26
N ARG A 20 -9.68 8.54 2.42
CA ARG A 20 -9.55 7.91 3.74
C ARG A 20 -10.29 6.57 3.81
N ILE A 21 -11.55 6.53 3.36
CA ILE A 21 -12.36 5.31 3.37
C ILE A 21 -11.77 4.29 2.39
N GLN A 22 -11.32 4.71 1.21
CA GLN A 22 -10.70 3.81 0.24
C GLN A 22 -9.41 3.18 0.79
N ALA A 23 -8.52 3.97 1.38
CA ALA A 23 -7.27 3.50 1.98
C ALA A 23 -7.55 2.53 3.14
N ARG A 24 -8.44 2.90 4.07
CA ARG A 24 -8.82 2.03 5.20
C ARG A 24 -9.41 0.70 4.74
N MET A 25 -10.30 0.72 3.73
CA MET A 25 -10.91 -0.52 3.22
C MET A 25 -9.89 -1.38 2.45
N ALA A 26 -8.97 -0.77 1.70
CA ALA A 26 -7.89 -1.51 1.06
C ALA A 26 -7.04 -2.25 2.10
N VAL A 27 -6.60 -1.57 3.16
CA VAL A 27 -5.86 -2.19 4.27
C VAL A 27 -6.68 -3.30 4.94
N HIS A 28 -7.96 -3.06 5.21
CA HIS A 28 -8.84 -4.07 5.81
C HIS A 28 -8.98 -5.34 4.97
N HIS A 29 -8.94 -5.21 3.64
CA HIS A 29 -8.97 -6.34 2.70
C HIS A 29 -7.59 -6.96 2.43
N GLY A 30 -6.54 -6.55 3.16
CA GLY A 30 -5.17 -7.03 2.93
C GLY A 30 -4.59 -6.58 1.59
N ARG A 31 -5.10 -5.48 1.02
CA ARG A 31 -4.55 -4.88 -0.20
C ARG A 31 -3.51 -3.83 0.19
N SER A 32 -2.42 -3.82 -0.55
CA SER A 32 -1.35 -2.85 -0.30
C SER A 32 -1.81 -1.41 -0.54
N VAL A 33 -1.32 -0.52 0.33
CA VAL A 33 -1.55 0.92 0.24
C VAL A 33 -0.21 1.63 0.37
N ILE A 34 0.03 2.61 -0.49
CA ILE A 34 1.15 3.55 -0.40
C ILE A 34 0.57 4.91 -0.04
N LEU A 35 1.02 5.48 1.08
CA LEU A 35 0.74 6.84 1.49
C LEU A 35 1.97 7.70 1.19
N THR A 36 1.76 8.93 0.74
CA THR A 36 2.84 9.91 0.76
C THR A 36 3.12 10.39 2.18
N ASP A 37 4.33 10.85 2.43
CA ASP A 37 4.67 11.59 3.65
C ASP A 37 3.73 12.77 3.89
N LEU A 38 3.35 13.51 2.83
CA LEU A 38 2.35 14.57 2.89
C LEU A 38 1.03 14.11 3.54
N VAL A 39 0.49 12.95 3.16
CA VAL A 39 -0.77 12.43 3.72
C VAL A 39 -0.59 12.00 5.16
N VAL A 40 0.54 11.36 5.48
CA VAL A 40 0.85 10.90 6.85
C VAL A 40 1.00 12.08 7.79
N ASP A 41 1.72 13.12 7.36
CA ASP A 41 2.03 14.29 8.20
C ASP A 41 0.84 15.25 8.35
N SER A 42 -0.09 15.25 7.38
CA SER A 42 -1.24 16.17 7.36
C SER A 42 -2.56 15.58 7.86
N THR A 43 -2.61 14.27 8.17
CA THR A 43 -3.86 13.61 8.60
C THR A 43 -3.65 12.63 9.75
N GLU A 44 -4.59 12.61 10.69
CA GLU A 44 -4.54 11.69 11.83
C GLU A 44 -4.72 10.25 11.33
N TRP A 45 -5.69 10.04 10.44
CA TRP A 45 -5.96 8.72 9.86
C TRP A 45 -4.79 8.19 9.02
N GLY A 46 -3.99 9.05 8.39
CA GLY A 46 -2.79 8.66 7.65
C GLY A 46 -1.76 8.05 8.60
N GLY A 47 -1.48 8.74 9.71
CA GLY A 47 -0.63 8.25 10.79
C GLY A 47 -1.10 6.93 11.40
N GLU A 48 -2.41 6.77 11.65
CA GLU A 48 -3.00 5.53 12.20
C GLU A 48 -2.83 4.29 11.30
N LEU A 49 -2.61 4.49 10.00
CA LEU A 49 -2.37 3.40 9.05
C LEU A 49 -0.89 2.98 9.00
N VAL A 50 0.04 3.84 9.43
CA VAL A 50 1.47 3.53 9.44
C VAL A 50 1.75 2.33 10.35
N GLY A 51 2.61 1.42 9.88
CA GLY A 51 2.98 0.20 10.60
C GLY A 51 1.98 -0.95 10.46
N ARG A 52 0.83 -0.74 9.83
CA ARG A 52 -0.07 -1.84 9.47
C ARG A 52 0.55 -2.69 8.35
N PRO A 53 0.23 -4.00 8.29
CA PRO A 53 0.68 -4.87 7.20
C PRO A 53 0.33 -4.29 5.84
N ASP A 54 1.28 -4.34 4.91
CA ASP A 54 1.13 -3.86 3.54
C ASP A 54 0.78 -2.36 3.37
N VAL A 55 1.03 -1.55 4.40
CA VAL A 55 1.05 -0.08 4.30
C VAL A 55 2.50 0.40 4.14
N TYR A 56 2.72 1.24 3.14
CA TYR A 56 4.01 1.86 2.83
C TYR A 56 3.90 3.37 2.91
N VAL A 57 4.97 4.04 3.34
CA VAL A 57 5.13 5.49 3.24
C VAL A 57 6.21 5.77 2.20
N ALA A 58 5.95 6.70 1.28
CA ALA A 58 6.90 7.10 0.24
C ALA A 58 6.95 8.63 0.13
N SER A 59 8.15 9.20 0.24
CA SER A 59 8.42 10.65 0.13
C SER A 59 8.77 11.09 -1.29
N SER A 60 8.94 10.13 -2.21
CA SER A 60 9.34 10.43 -3.59
C SER A 60 8.78 9.43 -4.59
N ILE A 61 8.74 9.83 -5.86
CA ILE A 61 8.36 8.94 -6.96
C ILE A 61 9.29 7.71 -7.09
N ALA A 62 10.56 7.87 -6.72
CA ALA A 62 11.53 6.77 -6.74
C ALA A 62 11.16 5.70 -5.70
N GLU A 63 10.75 6.13 -4.51
CA GLU A 63 10.29 5.23 -3.45
C GLU A 63 8.96 4.57 -3.81
N VAL A 64 8.02 5.33 -4.37
CA VAL A 64 6.77 4.77 -4.91
C VAL A 64 7.09 3.67 -5.93
N ARG A 65 8.00 3.93 -6.87
CA ARG A 65 8.40 2.96 -7.90
C ARG A 65 9.00 1.70 -7.27
N ALA A 66 9.92 1.85 -6.33
CA ALA A 66 10.55 0.72 -5.64
C ALA A 66 9.52 -0.16 -4.90
N VAL A 67 8.52 0.45 -4.26
CA VAL A 67 7.44 -0.30 -3.62
C VAL A 67 6.58 -1.02 -4.66
N VAL A 68 6.20 -0.35 -5.75
CA VAL A 68 5.39 -0.93 -6.82
C VAL A 68 6.10 -2.12 -7.49
N GLU A 69 7.39 -1.99 -7.80
CA GLU A 69 8.23 -3.06 -8.35
C GLU A 69 8.26 -4.27 -7.40
N LYS A 70 8.53 -4.03 -6.10
CA LYS A 70 8.47 -5.08 -5.07
C LYS A 70 7.11 -5.79 -5.01
N LEU A 71 6.01 -5.05 -5.12
CA LEU A 71 4.65 -5.62 -5.07
C LEU A 71 4.34 -6.44 -6.33
N ALA A 72 4.82 -6.00 -7.49
CA ALA A 72 4.63 -6.69 -8.76
C ALA A 72 5.38 -8.04 -8.82
N GLU A 73 6.51 -8.16 -8.12
CA GLU A 73 7.31 -9.40 -8.05
C GLU A 73 6.78 -10.44 -7.05
N ARG A 74 5.87 -10.07 -6.14
CA ARG A 74 5.37 -10.99 -5.09
C ARG A 74 4.80 -12.32 -5.62
N PRO A 75 3.98 -12.36 -6.68
CA PRO A 75 3.39 -13.60 -7.15
C PRO A 75 4.46 -14.63 -7.54
N SER A 76 5.48 -14.22 -8.31
CA SER A 76 6.55 -15.12 -8.75
C SER A 76 7.46 -15.55 -7.60
N GLN A 77 7.72 -14.67 -6.62
CA GLN A 77 8.46 -15.02 -5.41
C GLN A 77 7.71 -16.07 -4.57
N LEU A 78 6.39 -15.93 -4.43
CA LEU A 78 5.57 -16.90 -3.72
C LEU A 78 5.59 -18.26 -4.42
N GLU A 79 5.42 -18.30 -5.74
CA GLU A 79 5.52 -19.52 -6.53
C GLU A 79 6.90 -20.20 -6.38
N ALA A 80 7.97 -19.42 -6.42
CA ALA A 80 9.33 -19.91 -6.23
C ALA A 80 9.54 -20.53 -4.83
N VAL A 81 8.92 -19.99 -3.78
CA VAL A 81 9.00 -20.57 -2.42
C VAL A 81 8.12 -21.80 -2.29
N LEU A 82 6.88 -21.77 -2.80
CA LEU A 82 5.95 -22.90 -2.72
C LEU A 82 6.48 -24.14 -3.47
N SER A 83 7.17 -23.94 -4.59
CA SER A 83 7.80 -25.03 -5.36
C SER A 83 8.93 -25.74 -4.60
N GLN A 84 9.52 -25.12 -3.57
CA GLN A 84 10.60 -25.73 -2.78
C GLN A 84 10.07 -26.64 -1.66
N ILE A 85 8.79 -26.52 -1.29
CA ILE A 85 8.17 -27.25 -0.17
C ILE A 85 7.22 -28.36 -0.69
N THR A 86 6.79 -28.27 -1.95
CA THR A 86 5.96 -29.31 -2.59
C THR A 86 6.86 -30.43 -3.11
N VAL A 87 7.00 -31.50 -2.31
CA VAL A 87 7.65 -32.79 -2.69
C VAL A 87 6.68 -33.65 -3.49
#